data_AF-A0A955YRH5-F1
#
_entry.id   AF-A0A955YRH5-F1
#
_cell.length_a   1.000
_cell.length_b   1.000
_cell.length_c   1.000
_cell.angle_alpha   90.00
_cell.angle_beta   90.00
_cell.angle_gamma   90.00
#
_symmetry.space_group_name_H-M   'P 1'
#
loop_
_entity.id
_entity.type
_entity.pdbx_description
1 polymer ?
#
loop_
_entity_poly.entity_id
_entity_poly.type
_entity_poly.pdbx_seq_one_letter_code
_entity_poly.pdbx_strand_id
1 'polypeptide(L)'
;MNARKLAMALLLLGLGVPSCTTTPPASQVVIFVFADPGVVDRAVRLRVQVYGGDRGGASLIPSELVEQEDYDPAVRRQLALAPLGNDPERLFRVVAQGIEVVGGTETPFVSSSVVSGYIEGETRVVQLRLWDTCVGTTCDDQTLGCVDAVCVANYKPPTSLDPFEECPDGQLRCSEGCQTVDDDVANCGACGTVCAAGTRGQAVCTDGACGLVCPVGSATCDGDASDCETDVTTATDCGGCGIMCSGATPFCQDMGGGTFECTNSCGALTLCGSSCVDTQNSPLHCSDCNMPCPARNNATPNCDGGTCGFDCNDGFGDCDGDPSNGCETNVNTSALHCGACDMACPMRANATPRCTNRTCGFTCQGVFRDCDTNPTNGCETATNTTVNCGFCGNECTPSGAPPNMMPVCNNGVQCGFTCQGPYGDCDSNPANGCEANRDTDPSNCGSCGTRCGAAMCVSRLCTCPAGSLECGADPIDCCLNGTEFCNVNQGFVCQPSP
;
A
#
# COMPACT_ATOMS: atom_id res chain seq x y z
N MET A 1 -58.10 -14.15 -3.74
CA MET A 1 -58.86 -14.77 -2.63
C MET A 1 -57.85 -15.15 -1.55
N ASN A 2 -57.96 -14.52 -0.37
CA ASN A 2 -57.41 -14.86 0.96
C ASN A 2 -55.88 -15.13 1.06
N ALA A 3 -55.09 -14.56 1.96
CA ALA A 3 -55.34 -13.72 3.13
C ALA A 3 -54.04 -12.97 3.48
N ARG A 4 -54.21 -11.78 4.06
CA ARG A 4 -53.18 -10.97 4.71
C ARG A 4 -52.25 -11.80 5.61
N LYS A 5 -50.94 -11.62 5.45
CA LYS A 5 -49.96 -11.60 6.56
C LYS A 5 -48.99 -10.44 6.36
N LEU A 6 -49.50 -9.25 6.65
CA LEU A 6 -48.69 -8.14 7.11
C LEU A 6 -48.13 -8.55 8.49
N ALA A 7 -46.84 -8.79 8.59
CA ALA A 7 -46.11 -8.75 9.86
C ALA A 7 -45.04 -7.68 9.77
N MET A 8 -45.45 -6.49 9.31
CA MET A 8 -44.68 -5.27 9.45
C MET A 8 -44.96 -4.77 10.88
N ALA A 9 -43.98 -4.84 11.77
CA ALA A 9 -44.05 -4.23 13.08
C ALA A 9 -44.04 -2.70 12.89
N LEU A 10 -45.24 -2.13 12.68
CA LEU A 10 -45.47 -0.70 12.69
C LEU A 10 -45.26 -0.21 14.13
N LEU A 11 -44.18 0.50 14.38
CA LEU A 11 -43.94 1.18 15.65
C LEU A 11 -45.04 2.25 15.82
N LEU A 12 -46.06 1.95 16.62
CA LEU A 12 -47.07 2.91 17.05
C LEU A 12 -46.41 3.93 17.98
N LEU A 13 -46.24 5.16 17.51
CA LEU A 13 -45.98 6.35 18.32
C LEU A 13 -47.18 6.60 19.25
N GLY A 14 -47.17 5.92 20.40
CA GLY A 14 -48.04 6.20 21.53
C GLY A 14 -47.44 7.29 22.41
N LEU A 15 -48.03 8.49 22.38
CA LEU A 15 -47.82 9.52 23.40
C LEU A 15 -48.31 8.97 24.75
N GLY A 16 -47.38 8.64 25.65
CA GLY A 16 -47.71 8.22 27.01
C GLY A 16 -46.49 7.84 27.88
N VAL A 17 -46.00 8.85 28.63
CA VAL A 17 -45.20 8.77 29.88
C VAL A 17 -43.82 8.08 29.81
N PRO A 18 -42.71 8.73 30.25
CA PRO A 18 -41.37 8.19 30.10
C PRO A 18 -41.11 7.14 31.19
N SER A 19 -41.23 5.87 30.83
CA SER A 19 -40.57 4.79 31.56
C SER A 19 -39.33 4.41 30.75
N CYS A 20 -38.15 4.72 31.27
CA CYS A 20 -36.87 4.22 30.75
C CYS A 20 -36.81 2.69 30.91
N THR A 21 -37.46 1.96 30.03
CA THR A 21 -37.04 0.61 29.69
C THR A 21 -36.06 0.76 28.55
N THR A 22 -34.77 0.59 28.83
CA THR A 22 -33.72 0.45 27.82
C THR A 22 -34.06 -0.78 26.97
N THR A 23 -34.77 -0.59 25.86
CA THR A 23 -34.85 -1.61 24.82
C THR A 23 -33.40 -1.89 24.41
N PRO A 24 -32.91 -3.14 24.48
CA PRO A 24 -31.58 -3.43 23.99
C PRO A 24 -31.50 -2.95 22.53
N PRO A 25 -30.37 -2.36 22.11
CA PRO A 25 -30.23 -1.90 20.74
C PRO A 25 -30.55 -3.06 19.77
N ALA A 26 -31.29 -2.74 18.70
CA ALA A 26 -31.75 -3.75 17.77
C ALA A 26 -30.56 -4.26 16.96
N SER A 27 -30.34 -5.58 16.96
CA SER A 27 -29.34 -6.21 16.08
C SER A 27 -29.89 -6.13 14.66
N GLN A 28 -29.17 -5.47 13.74
CA GLN A 28 -29.69 -5.20 12.41
C GLN A 28 -28.59 -5.27 11.35
N VAL A 29 -28.92 -5.75 10.15
CA VAL A 29 -28.08 -5.59 8.97
C VAL A 29 -28.85 -4.85 7.89
N VAL A 30 -28.27 -3.78 7.36
CA VAL A 30 -28.77 -3.05 6.21
C VAL A 30 -28.04 -3.54 4.97
N ILE A 31 -28.78 -4.03 3.98
CA ILE A 31 -28.25 -4.54 2.73
C ILE A 31 -28.54 -3.54 1.62
N PHE A 32 -27.51 -3.09 0.94
CA PHE A 32 -27.64 -2.27 -0.26
C PHE A 32 -27.42 -3.14 -1.49
N VAL A 33 -28.47 -3.27 -2.32
CA VAL A 33 -28.43 -4.01 -3.59
C VAL A 33 -28.40 -3.02 -4.74
N PHE A 34 -27.47 -3.21 -5.67
CA PHE A 34 -27.30 -2.40 -6.86
C PHE A 34 -26.65 -3.21 -7.98
N ALA A 35 -26.78 -2.72 -9.20
CA ALA A 35 -26.31 -3.37 -10.41
C ALA A 35 -25.46 -2.39 -11.23
N ASP A 36 -24.44 -2.91 -11.91
CA ASP A 36 -23.64 -2.12 -12.85
C ASP A 36 -24.46 -1.79 -14.11
N PRO A 37 -24.09 -0.74 -14.87
CA PRO A 37 -24.88 -0.27 -16.01
C PRO A 37 -25.20 -1.35 -17.04
N GLY A 38 -24.24 -2.23 -17.38
CA GLY A 38 -24.48 -3.32 -18.33
C GLY A 38 -25.49 -4.35 -17.84
N VAL A 39 -25.60 -4.57 -16.53
CA VAL A 39 -26.67 -5.37 -15.91
C VAL A 39 -28.01 -4.64 -15.96
N VAL A 40 -28.03 -3.33 -15.65
CA VAL A 40 -29.25 -2.51 -15.67
C VAL A 40 -29.88 -2.47 -17.06
N ASP A 41 -29.07 -2.26 -18.10
CA ASP A 41 -29.53 -2.14 -19.49
C ASP A 41 -30.14 -3.44 -20.02
N ARG A 42 -29.72 -4.59 -19.49
CA ARG A 42 -30.16 -5.92 -19.92
C ARG A 42 -31.30 -6.49 -19.07
N ALA A 43 -31.33 -6.18 -17.78
CA ALA A 43 -32.30 -6.77 -16.85
C ALA A 43 -33.71 -6.21 -17.08
N VAL A 44 -34.70 -7.10 -17.15
CA VAL A 44 -36.12 -6.68 -17.12
C VAL A 44 -36.60 -6.41 -15.70
N ARG A 45 -35.92 -6.97 -14.70
CA ARG A 45 -36.12 -6.72 -13.26
C ARG A 45 -34.94 -7.25 -12.44
N LEU A 46 -34.78 -6.69 -11.26
CA LEU A 46 -33.89 -7.17 -10.21
C LEU A 46 -34.69 -8.03 -9.22
N ARG A 47 -34.41 -9.33 -9.12
CA ARG A 47 -35.04 -10.22 -8.14
C ARG A 47 -34.16 -10.34 -6.90
N VAL A 48 -34.70 -10.05 -5.73
CA VAL A 48 -34.00 -10.21 -4.45
C VAL A 48 -34.73 -11.24 -3.60
N GLN A 49 -33.98 -12.21 -3.09
CA GLN A 49 -34.46 -13.29 -2.23
C GLN A 49 -33.71 -13.27 -0.91
N VAL A 50 -34.45 -13.31 0.21
CA VAL A 50 -33.91 -13.36 1.57
C VAL A 50 -34.24 -14.71 2.18
N TYR A 51 -33.23 -15.38 2.71
CA TYR A 51 -33.33 -16.67 3.38
C TYR A 51 -32.88 -16.56 4.83
N GLY A 52 -33.63 -17.21 5.72
CA GLY A 52 -33.34 -17.30 7.15
C GLY A 52 -32.75 -18.66 7.53
N GLY A 53 -31.99 -18.68 8.62
CA GLY A 53 -31.41 -19.90 9.19
C GLY A 53 -31.63 -20.01 10.70
N ASP A 54 -31.55 -21.25 11.19
CA ASP A 54 -31.57 -21.57 12.62
C ASP A 54 -30.21 -21.30 13.29
N ARG A 55 -30.20 -21.26 14.64
CA ARG A 55 -28.99 -21.12 15.44
C ARG A 55 -28.01 -22.24 15.14
N GLY A 56 -26.84 -21.93 14.60
CA GLY A 56 -25.68 -22.84 14.52
C GLY A 56 -26.00 -24.27 14.06
N GLY A 57 -26.98 -24.46 13.17
CA GLY A 57 -27.40 -25.79 12.72
C GLY A 57 -26.30 -26.51 11.94
N ALA A 58 -26.49 -27.81 11.66
CA ALA A 58 -25.54 -28.65 10.92
C ALA A 58 -25.18 -28.15 9.50
N SER A 59 -25.94 -27.18 8.97
CA SER A 59 -25.65 -26.46 7.73
C SER A 59 -25.53 -24.96 8.04
N LEU A 60 -24.37 -24.37 7.71
CA LEU A 60 -24.10 -22.93 7.85
C LEU A 60 -24.75 -22.08 6.73
N ILE A 61 -25.64 -22.67 5.94
CA ILE A 61 -26.25 -22.04 4.77
C ILE A 61 -27.77 -21.91 4.99
N PRO A 62 -28.27 -20.69 5.25
CA PRO A 62 -29.70 -20.40 5.30
C PRO A 62 -30.42 -20.79 4.00
N SER A 63 -31.45 -21.63 4.10
CA SER A 63 -32.19 -22.17 2.95
C SER A 63 -33.70 -21.97 3.02
N GLU A 64 -34.24 -21.50 4.16
CA GLU A 64 -35.66 -21.17 4.30
C GLU A 64 -35.92 -19.81 3.68
N LEU A 65 -36.67 -19.77 2.56
CA LEU A 65 -37.05 -18.51 1.91
C LEU A 65 -38.02 -17.74 2.80
N VAL A 66 -37.60 -16.55 3.22
CA VAL A 66 -38.37 -15.63 4.07
C VAL A 66 -39.10 -14.61 3.20
N GLU A 67 -38.42 -14.06 2.21
CA GLU A 67 -38.94 -12.97 1.38
C GLU A 67 -38.39 -13.05 -0.06
N GLN A 68 -39.22 -12.71 -1.04
CA GLN A 68 -38.82 -12.54 -2.43
C GLN A 68 -39.58 -11.38 -3.05
N GLU A 69 -38.85 -10.41 -3.59
CA GLU A 69 -39.42 -9.25 -4.28
C GLU A 69 -38.68 -8.95 -5.60
N ASP A 70 -39.41 -8.36 -6.54
CA ASP A 70 -38.92 -7.96 -7.86
C ASP A 70 -38.91 -6.42 -7.94
N TYR A 71 -37.80 -5.84 -8.36
CA TYR A 71 -37.58 -4.39 -8.39
C TYR A 71 -37.14 -3.87 -9.76
N ASP A 72 -37.29 -2.56 -9.96
CA ASP A 72 -36.62 -1.84 -11.05
C ASP A 72 -35.09 -1.96 -10.88
N PRO A 73 -34.35 -2.49 -11.89
CA PRO A 73 -32.92 -2.69 -11.81
C PRO A 73 -32.12 -1.38 -11.80
N ALA A 74 -32.68 -0.27 -12.32
CA ALA A 74 -32.01 1.03 -12.34
C ALA A 74 -32.00 1.72 -10.96
N VAL A 75 -32.74 1.19 -9.98
CA VAL A 75 -32.89 1.84 -8.68
C VAL A 75 -32.28 0.99 -7.58
N ARG A 76 -31.33 1.59 -6.84
CA ARG A 76 -30.72 1.01 -5.64
C ARG A 76 -31.80 0.57 -4.64
N ARG A 77 -31.62 -0.61 -4.06
CA ARG A 77 -32.50 -1.15 -3.01
C ARG A 77 -31.80 -1.23 -1.68
N GLN A 78 -32.53 -0.87 -0.64
CA GLN A 78 -32.10 -0.97 0.74
C GLN A 78 -33.03 -1.95 1.45
N LEU A 79 -32.48 -3.04 1.96
CA LEU A 79 -33.21 -4.01 2.78
C LEU A 79 -32.72 -3.91 4.22
N ALA A 80 -33.63 -3.86 5.16
CA ALA A 80 -33.32 -3.82 6.59
C ALA A 80 -33.68 -5.17 7.21
N LEU A 81 -32.68 -5.97 7.54
CA LEU A 81 -32.86 -7.30 8.14
C LEU A 81 -32.63 -7.25 9.65
N ALA A 82 -33.52 -7.90 10.40
CA ALA A 82 -33.37 -8.11 11.84
C ALA A 82 -33.58 -9.59 12.18
N PRO A 83 -32.84 -10.16 13.14
CA PRO A 83 -32.99 -11.56 13.49
C PRO A 83 -34.31 -11.79 14.24
N LEU A 84 -34.97 -12.92 13.96
CA LEU A 84 -36.20 -13.31 14.65
C LEU A 84 -35.94 -13.45 16.15
N GLY A 85 -36.68 -12.68 16.95
CA GLY A 85 -36.51 -12.63 18.41
C GLY A 85 -35.31 -11.79 18.88
N ASN A 86 -34.72 -10.96 18.01
CA ASN A 86 -33.49 -10.21 18.26
C ASN A 86 -32.30 -11.11 18.65
N ASP A 87 -32.24 -12.30 18.05
CA ASP A 87 -31.29 -13.35 18.36
C ASP A 87 -30.05 -13.28 17.44
N PRO A 88 -28.90 -12.79 17.92
CA PRO A 88 -27.75 -12.53 17.06
C PRO A 88 -27.07 -13.79 16.52
N GLU A 89 -27.37 -14.97 17.07
CA GLU A 89 -26.85 -16.27 16.62
C GLU A 89 -27.48 -16.77 15.31
N ARG A 90 -28.51 -16.08 14.80
CA ARG A 90 -29.16 -16.42 13.54
C ARG A 90 -28.32 -15.99 12.34
N LEU A 91 -28.39 -16.79 11.28
CA LEU A 91 -27.78 -16.49 9.99
C LEU A 91 -28.83 -16.04 8.97
N PHE A 92 -28.40 -15.21 8.02
CA PHE A 92 -29.18 -14.84 6.85
C PHE A 92 -28.39 -15.11 5.57
N ARG A 93 -29.11 -15.34 4.48
CA ARG A 93 -28.56 -15.37 3.13
C ARG A 93 -29.40 -14.48 2.23
N VAL A 94 -28.76 -13.60 1.48
CA VAL A 94 -29.44 -12.78 0.47
C VAL A 94 -28.88 -13.08 -0.90
N VAL A 95 -29.77 -13.23 -1.87
CA VAL A 95 -29.45 -13.48 -3.27
C VAL A 95 -30.10 -12.38 -4.10
N ALA A 96 -29.29 -11.66 -4.88
CA ALA A 96 -29.75 -10.72 -5.89
C ALA A 96 -29.49 -11.33 -7.27
N GLN A 97 -30.46 -11.20 -8.18
CA GLN A 97 -30.37 -11.72 -9.55
C GLN A 97 -30.86 -10.69 -10.56
N GLY A 98 -30.07 -10.48 -11.61
CA GLY A 98 -30.55 -9.81 -12.81
C GLY A 98 -31.33 -10.80 -13.66
N ILE A 99 -32.61 -10.53 -13.89
CA ILE A 99 -33.50 -11.39 -14.67
C ILE A 99 -33.65 -10.83 -16.07
N GLU A 100 -33.51 -11.69 -17.07
CA GLU A 100 -33.86 -11.41 -18.46
C GLU A 100 -35.00 -12.33 -18.93
N VAL A 101 -35.56 -12.06 -20.11
CA VAL A 101 -36.57 -12.92 -20.73
C VAL A 101 -36.00 -13.54 -22.00
N VAL A 102 -35.68 -14.84 -21.94
CA VAL A 102 -35.18 -15.62 -23.09
C VAL A 102 -36.27 -16.57 -23.56
N GLY A 103 -36.74 -16.40 -24.80
CA GLY A 103 -37.78 -17.26 -25.38
C GLY A 103 -39.10 -17.27 -24.59
N GLY A 104 -39.42 -16.17 -23.88
CA GLY A 104 -40.60 -16.06 -23.02
C GLY A 104 -40.45 -16.64 -21.61
N THR A 105 -39.27 -17.13 -21.24
CA THR A 105 -38.96 -17.63 -19.89
C THR A 105 -38.08 -16.64 -19.15
N GLU A 106 -38.41 -16.36 -17.88
CA GLU A 106 -37.55 -15.57 -16.99
C GLU A 106 -36.33 -16.38 -16.58
N THR A 107 -35.14 -15.88 -16.94
CA THR A 107 -33.87 -16.57 -16.66
C THR A 107 -32.91 -15.61 -15.95
N PRO A 108 -32.29 -16.00 -14.82
CA PRO A 108 -31.23 -15.21 -14.23
C PRO A 108 -29.99 -15.26 -15.13
N PHE A 109 -29.44 -14.11 -15.50
CA PHE A 109 -28.20 -14.03 -16.28
C PHE A 109 -27.01 -13.58 -15.44
N VAL A 110 -27.24 -13.04 -14.25
CA VAL A 110 -26.22 -12.64 -13.28
C VAL A 110 -26.77 -12.84 -11.87
N SER A 111 -25.92 -13.27 -10.94
CA SER A 111 -26.30 -13.43 -9.53
C SER A 111 -25.18 -13.04 -8.59
N SER A 112 -25.54 -12.38 -7.49
CA SER A 112 -24.65 -12.10 -6.37
C SER A 112 -25.34 -12.53 -5.08
N SER A 113 -24.58 -13.07 -4.13
CA SER A 113 -25.14 -13.49 -2.86
C SER A 113 -24.20 -13.24 -1.69
N VAL A 114 -24.76 -13.16 -0.49
CA VAL A 114 -24.01 -13.06 0.77
C VAL A 114 -24.68 -13.91 1.84
N VAL A 115 -23.86 -14.57 2.66
CA VAL A 115 -24.27 -15.26 3.89
C VAL A 115 -23.58 -14.59 5.06
N SER A 116 -24.33 -14.21 6.10
CA SER A 116 -23.74 -13.63 7.32
C SER A 116 -24.66 -13.82 8.54
N GLY A 117 -24.27 -13.25 9.67
CA GLY A 117 -25.05 -13.22 10.91
C GLY A 117 -25.22 -11.79 11.43
N TYR A 118 -25.58 -11.66 12.71
CA TYR A 118 -25.79 -10.37 13.34
C TYR A 118 -24.82 -10.17 14.50
N ILE A 119 -24.63 -8.92 14.92
CA ILE A 119 -23.93 -8.59 16.17
C ILE A 119 -24.96 -8.01 17.13
N GLU A 120 -24.91 -8.49 18.37
CA GLU A 120 -25.79 -8.04 19.43
C GLU A 120 -25.71 -6.53 19.59
N GLY A 121 -26.82 -5.84 19.35
CA GLY A 121 -26.91 -4.41 19.60
C GLY A 121 -26.27 -3.51 18.56
N GLU A 122 -25.88 -4.04 17.40
CA GLU A 122 -25.23 -3.25 16.35
C GLU A 122 -26.03 -3.25 15.04
N THR A 123 -25.93 -2.13 14.33
CA THR A 123 -26.36 -2.01 12.93
C THR A 123 -25.14 -2.16 12.03
N ARG A 124 -25.13 -3.23 11.25
CA ARG A 124 -24.08 -3.51 10.25
C ARG A 124 -24.59 -3.29 8.84
N VAL A 125 -23.66 -3.13 7.91
CA VAL A 125 -23.96 -2.87 6.50
C VAL A 125 -23.25 -3.89 5.62
N VAL A 126 -23.94 -4.32 4.59
CA VAL A 126 -23.33 -5.08 3.50
C VAL A 126 -23.81 -4.56 2.15
N GLN A 127 -22.88 -4.43 1.23
CA GLN A 127 -23.17 -4.11 -0.16
C GLN A 127 -23.18 -5.38 -0.99
N LEU A 128 -24.22 -5.52 -1.80
CA LEU A 128 -24.41 -6.63 -2.72
C LEU A 128 -24.53 -6.07 -4.14
N ARG A 129 -23.40 -6.06 -4.86
CA ARG A 129 -23.30 -5.59 -6.24
C ARG A 129 -23.48 -6.74 -7.23
N LEU A 130 -24.26 -6.51 -8.28
CA LEU A 130 -24.26 -7.31 -9.51
C LEU A 130 -23.29 -6.68 -10.52
N TRP A 131 -22.13 -7.30 -10.67
CA TRP A 131 -21.04 -6.78 -11.49
C TRP A 131 -21.28 -7.05 -12.98
N ASP A 132 -20.87 -6.12 -13.85
CA ASP A 132 -20.87 -6.33 -15.30
C ASP A 132 -19.97 -7.51 -15.69
N THR A 133 -18.87 -7.71 -14.97
CA THR A 133 -17.97 -8.86 -15.15
C THR A 133 -18.63 -10.21 -14.86
N CYS A 134 -19.72 -10.22 -14.09
CA CYS A 134 -20.46 -11.43 -13.74
C CYS A 134 -21.63 -11.74 -14.69
N VAL A 135 -21.80 -10.99 -15.77
CA VAL A 135 -22.82 -11.24 -16.79
C VAL A 135 -22.58 -12.60 -17.46
N GLY A 136 -23.57 -13.49 -17.38
CA GLY A 136 -23.48 -14.88 -17.84
C GLY A 136 -23.00 -15.85 -16.77
N THR A 137 -22.64 -15.39 -15.57
CA THR A 137 -22.21 -16.23 -14.45
C THR A 137 -23.31 -16.31 -13.39
N THR A 138 -23.83 -17.52 -13.20
CA THR A 138 -24.67 -17.87 -12.05
C THR A 138 -23.95 -18.96 -11.27
N CYS A 139 -23.68 -18.71 -9.99
CA CYS A 139 -22.97 -19.67 -9.15
C CYS A 139 -23.99 -20.68 -8.60
N ASP A 140 -23.96 -21.91 -9.10
CA ASP A 140 -24.93 -22.97 -8.74
C ASP A 140 -24.80 -23.43 -7.27
N ASP A 141 -23.60 -23.33 -6.71
CA ASP A 141 -23.34 -23.65 -5.31
C ASP A 141 -23.82 -22.51 -4.40
N GLN A 142 -24.67 -22.83 -3.43
CA GLN A 142 -25.27 -21.86 -2.49
C GLN A 142 -24.25 -21.22 -1.55
N THR A 143 -23.03 -21.78 -1.44
CA THR A 143 -21.90 -21.20 -0.71
C THR A 143 -21.12 -20.17 -1.51
N LEU A 144 -21.44 -19.98 -2.79
CA LEU A 144 -20.71 -19.11 -3.70
C LEU A 144 -21.53 -17.91 -4.16
N GLY A 145 -20.84 -16.81 -4.43
CA GLY A 145 -21.34 -15.62 -5.10
C GLY A 145 -20.35 -15.18 -6.17
N CYS A 146 -20.83 -14.50 -7.21
CA CYS A 146 -19.94 -14.00 -8.25
C CYS A 146 -19.32 -12.66 -7.86
N VAL A 147 -18.00 -12.58 -7.98
CA VAL A 147 -17.20 -11.35 -7.89
C VAL A 147 -16.16 -11.41 -9.01
N ASP A 148 -16.09 -10.40 -9.86
CA ASP A 148 -15.11 -10.31 -10.96
C ASP A 148 -15.06 -11.56 -11.87
N ALA A 149 -16.23 -12.03 -12.31
CA ALA A 149 -16.40 -13.25 -13.11
C ALA A 149 -16.02 -14.57 -12.43
N VAL A 150 -15.71 -14.56 -11.12
CA VAL A 150 -15.31 -15.76 -10.36
C VAL A 150 -16.32 -16.07 -9.27
N CYS A 151 -16.71 -17.34 -9.16
CA CYS A 151 -17.51 -17.82 -8.03
C CYS A 151 -16.63 -18.00 -6.80
N VAL A 152 -16.82 -17.14 -5.80
CA VAL A 152 -16.06 -17.11 -4.55
C VAL A 152 -16.98 -17.33 -3.36
N ALA A 153 -16.42 -17.72 -2.21
CA ALA A 153 -17.20 -17.93 -0.99
C ALA A 153 -18.02 -16.68 -0.63
N ASN A 154 -19.33 -16.86 -0.42
CA ASN A 154 -20.26 -15.77 -0.11
C ASN A 154 -20.41 -15.53 1.41
N TYR A 155 -19.81 -16.36 2.25
CA TYR A 155 -19.86 -16.21 3.69
C TYR A 155 -18.95 -15.05 4.16
N LYS A 156 -19.55 -14.09 4.86
CA LYS A 156 -18.86 -13.00 5.55
C LYS A 156 -19.15 -13.09 7.04
N PRO A 157 -18.14 -13.18 7.93
CA PRO A 157 -18.39 -13.14 9.36
C PRO A 157 -19.03 -11.79 9.74
N PRO A 158 -19.96 -11.76 10.71
CA PRO A 158 -20.68 -10.53 11.04
C PRO A 158 -19.75 -9.41 11.53
N THR A 159 -18.61 -9.74 12.13
CA THR A 159 -17.57 -8.79 12.55
C THR A 159 -16.79 -8.15 11.40
N SER A 160 -16.81 -8.75 10.20
CA SER A 160 -16.23 -8.12 9.00
C SER A 160 -17.23 -7.30 8.22
N LEU A 161 -18.49 -7.20 8.66
CA LEU A 161 -19.44 -6.29 8.06
C LEU A 161 -19.17 -4.88 8.55
N ASP A 162 -19.33 -3.90 7.68
CA ASP A 162 -19.02 -2.52 8.03
C ASP A 162 -20.03 -1.99 9.04
N PRO A 163 -19.61 -1.15 9.99
CA PRO A 163 -20.54 -0.34 10.77
C PRO A 163 -21.43 0.50 9.86
N PHE A 164 -22.66 0.74 10.30
CA PHE A 164 -23.52 1.74 9.66
C PHE A 164 -22.96 3.14 9.95
N GLU A 165 -22.37 3.75 8.92
CA GLU A 165 -21.97 5.15 8.87
C GLU A 165 -22.80 5.79 7.75
N GLU A 166 -23.49 6.88 8.09
CA GLU A 166 -24.23 7.69 7.12
C GLU A 166 -23.22 8.52 6.34
N CYS A 167 -23.29 8.47 5.00
CA CYS A 167 -22.46 9.36 4.20
C CYS A 167 -22.97 10.80 4.32
N PRO A 168 -22.06 11.80 4.30
CA PRO A 168 -22.44 13.20 4.19
C PRO A 168 -23.35 13.48 2.99
N ASP A 169 -24.10 14.58 3.04
CA ASP A 169 -24.94 15.03 1.91
C ASP A 169 -24.10 15.16 0.62
N GLY A 170 -24.64 14.67 -0.50
CA GLY A 170 -23.95 14.64 -1.81
C GLY A 170 -22.97 13.46 -2.01
N GLN A 171 -22.84 12.58 -1.00
CA GLN A 171 -22.06 11.35 -1.12
C GLN A 171 -22.92 10.09 -1.08
N LEU A 172 -22.53 9.12 -1.89
CA LEU A 172 -23.12 7.78 -1.91
C LEU A 172 -22.14 6.77 -1.33
N ARG A 173 -22.65 5.82 -0.56
CA ARG A 173 -21.83 4.71 -0.04
C ARG A 173 -21.53 3.72 -1.16
N CYS A 174 -20.29 3.70 -1.61
CA CYS A 174 -19.71 2.83 -2.63
C CYS A 174 -18.83 1.74 -2.01
N SER A 175 -18.22 0.89 -2.84
CA SER A 175 -17.38 -0.24 -2.40
C SER A 175 -16.11 0.19 -1.65
N GLU A 176 -15.64 1.43 -1.89
CA GLU A 176 -14.47 2.01 -1.23
C GLU A 176 -14.83 3.03 -0.13
N GLY A 177 -16.09 3.05 0.31
CA GLY A 177 -16.61 4.01 1.29
C GLY A 177 -17.50 5.08 0.65
N CYS A 178 -17.63 6.24 1.31
CA CYS A 178 -18.44 7.34 0.79
C CYS A 178 -17.72 8.04 -0.37
N GLN A 179 -18.35 8.06 -1.54
CA GLN A 179 -17.84 8.75 -2.73
C GLN A 179 -18.76 9.91 -3.07
N THR A 180 -18.18 11.02 -3.51
CA THR A 180 -18.94 12.12 -4.09
C THR A 180 -19.50 11.67 -5.43
N VAL A 181 -20.78 11.95 -5.68
CA VAL A 181 -21.44 11.56 -6.93
C VAL A 181 -21.93 12.74 -7.75
N ASP A 182 -21.82 13.96 -7.22
CA ASP A 182 -22.37 15.15 -7.88
C ASP A 182 -21.38 15.81 -8.87
N ASP A 183 -20.07 15.70 -8.63
CA ASP A 183 -19.00 16.32 -9.42
C ASP A 183 -17.81 15.38 -9.72
N ASP A 184 -17.87 14.13 -9.26
CA ASP A 184 -16.84 13.14 -9.54
C ASP A 184 -17.10 12.44 -10.88
N VAL A 185 -16.19 12.67 -11.84
CA VAL A 185 -16.23 12.09 -13.19
C VAL A 185 -16.14 10.56 -13.18
N ALA A 186 -15.63 9.95 -12.10
CA ALA A 186 -15.54 8.50 -11.94
C ALA A 186 -16.73 7.86 -11.22
N ASN A 187 -17.59 8.66 -10.57
CA ASN A 187 -18.73 8.20 -9.77
C ASN A 187 -20.00 9.04 -10.02
N CYS A 188 -20.17 9.56 -11.23
CA CYS A 188 -21.16 10.59 -11.52
C CYS A 188 -22.60 10.04 -11.47
N GLY A 189 -23.41 10.55 -10.55
CA GLY A 189 -24.78 10.13 -10.28
C GLY A 189 -24.91 8.78 -9.56
N ALA A 190 -23.92 7.88 -9.68
CA ALA A 190 -23.87 6.61 -8.97
C ALA A 190 -22.43 6.07 -8.86
N CYS A 191 -22.22 5.18 -7.87
CA CYS A 191 -20.93 4.51 -7.65
C CYS A 191 -20.42 3.79 -8.89
N GLY A 192 -19.22 4.14 -9.35
CA GLY A 192 -18.56 3.53 -10.51
C GLY A 192 -19.13 3.97 -11.87
N THR A 193 -20.01 4.98 -11.92
CA THR A 193 -20.46 5.56 -13.17
C THR A 193 -19.43 6.55 -13.69
N VAL A 194 -18.59 6.08 -14.62
CA VAL A 194 -17.54 6.89 -15.24
C VAL A 194 -18.10 7.64 -16.45
N CYS A 195 -17.94 8.96 -16.49
CA CYS A 195 -18.33 9.77 -17.64
C CYS A 195 -17.35 9.58 -18.80
N ALA A 196 -17.89 9.36 -20.00
CA ALA A 196 -17.08 9.21 -21.21
C ALA A 196 -16.61 10.58 -21.72
N ALA A 197 -15.33 10.70 -22.05
CA ALA A 197 -14.72 11.94 -22.56
C ALA A 197 -14.89 12.14 -24.08
N GLY A 198 -15.52 11.18 -24.78
CA GLY A 198 -15.75 11.30 -26.22
C GLY A 198 -14.48 11.39 -27.07
N THR A 199 -14.64 11.68 -28.35
CA THR A 199 -13.52 12.00 -29.24
C THR A 199 -13.14 13.47 -29.04
N ARG A 200 -11.89 13.73 -28.62
CA ARG A 200 -11.31 15.08 -28.43
C ARG A 200 -11.98 15.97 -27.37
N GLY A 201 -12.94 15.48 -26.58
CA GLY A 201 -13.55 16.22 -25.49
C GLY A 201 -12.96 15.88 -24.11
N GLN A 202 -13.42 16.61 -23.11
CA GLN A 202 -13.18 16.34 -21.69
C GLN A 202 -14.51 15.99 -21.01
N ALA A 203 -14.57 14.84 -20.35
CA ALA A 203 -15.72 14.46 -19.54
C ALA A 203 -15.84 15.36 -18.32
N VAL A 204 -17.06 15.76 -18.00
CA VAL A 204 -17.40 16.51 -16.78
C VAL A 204 -18.57 15.84 -16.07
N CYS A 205 -18.61 15.98 -14.75
CA CYS A 205 -19.78 15.62 -13.95
C CYS A 205 -20.34 16.89 -13.33
N THR A 206 -21.63 17.13 -13.48
CA THR A 206 -22.30 18.30 -12.89
C THR A 206 -23.68 17.90 -12.41
N ASP A 207 -23.94 18.11 -11.12
CA ASP A 207 -25.18 17.70 -10.43
C ASP A 207 -25.53 16.22 -10.67
N GLY A 208 -24.51 15.36 -10.70
CA GLY A 208 -24.66 13.92 -10.90
C GLY A 208 -25.01 13.50 -12.34
N ALA A 209 -24.91 14.42 -13.30
CA ALA A 209 -25.07 14.14 -14.72
C ALA A 209 -23.73 14.24 -15.46
N CYS A 210 -23.43 13.22 -16.26
CA CYS A 210 -22.29 13.26 -17.17
C CYS A 210 -22.53 14.27 -18.29
N GLY A 211 -21.52 15.09 -18.57
CA GLY A 211 -21.47 16.01 -19.69
C GLY A 211 -20.12 15.97 -20.38
N LEU A 212 -20.01 16.74 -21.45
CA LEU A 212 -18.81 16.88 -22.27
C LEU A 212 -18.47 18.37 -22.45
N VAL A 213 -17.20 18.72 -22.28
CA VAL A 213 -16.67 20.04 -22.62
C VAL A 213 -15.64 19.90 -23.74
N CYS A 214 -15.82 20.67 -24.80
CA CYS A 214 -14.88 20.71 -25.91
C CYS A 214 -13.70 21.64 -25.61
N PRO A 215 -12.45 21.24 -25.92
CA PRO A 215 -11.31 22.13 -25.84
C PRO A 215 -11.46 23.31 -26.80
N VAL A 216 -10.79 24.41 -26.50
CA VAL A 216 -10.76 25.61 -27.34
C VAL A 216 -10.40 25.23 -28.78
N GLY A 217 -11.17 25.74 -29.74
CA GLY A 217 -10.99 25.41 -31.15
C GLY A 217 -11.75 24.17 -31.63
N SER A 218 -12.58 23.54 -30.78
CA SER A 218 -13.45 22.43 -31.20
C SER A 218 -14.91 22.60 -30.74
N ALA A 219 -15.84 21.97 -31.45
CA ALA A 219 -17.27 22.00 -31.14
C ALA A 219 -18.01 20.73 -31.60
N THR A 220 -19.17 20.47 -30.97
CA THR A 220 -20.18 19.49 -31.37
C THR A 220 -21.10 20.10 -32.44
N CYS A 221 -21.00 19.69 -33.70
CA CYS A 221 -21.71 20.34 -34.81
C CYS A 221 -22.77 19.47 -35.50
N ASP A 222 -22.84 18.19 -35.17
CA ASP A 222 -23.92 17.28 -35.60
C ASP A 222 -25.07 17.17 -34.59
N GLY A 223 -24.91 17.77 -33.41
CA GLY A 223 -25.88 17.74 -32.32
C GLY A 223 -25.78 16.51 -31.42
N ASP A 224 -24.78 15.65 -31.63
CA ASP A 224 -24.38 14.66 -30.65
C ASP A 224 -23.46 15.30 -29.61
N ALA A 225 -23.78 15.12 -28.33
CA ALA A 225 -22.97 15.65 -27.22
C ALA A 225 -21.88 14.64 -26.77
N SER A 226 -21.67 13.57 -27.56
CA SER A 226 -20.74 12.49 -27.22
C SER A 226 -19.31 12.71 -27.70
N ASP A 227 -19.04 13.70 -28.57
CA ASP A 227 -17.69 14.04 -29.03
C ASP A 227 -17.53 15.51 -29.47
N CYS A 228 -16.29 15.92 -29.79
CA CYS A 228 -15.91 17.27 -30.24
C CYS A 228 -15.23 17.18 -31.61
N GLU A 229 -16.03 16.82 -32.61
CA GLU A 229 -15.59 16.35 -33.91
C GLU A 229 -15.19 17.47 -34.88
N THR A 230 -15.75 18.66 -34.71
CA THR A 230 -15.52 19.78 -35.63
C THR A 230 -14.43 20.72 -35.14
N ASP A 231 -13.45 21.00 -36.01
CA ASP A 231 -12.38 21.97 -35.79
C ASP A 231 -12.85 23.38 -36.20
N VAL A 232 -13.18 24.19 -35.19
CA VAL A 232 -13.69 25.57 -35.38
C VAL A 232 -12.57 26.60 -35.58
N THR A 233 -11.33 26.14 -35.78
CA THR A 233 -10.20 26.98 -36.18
C THR A 233 -10.02 27.04 -37.69
N THR A 234 -10.85 26.32 -38.44
CA THR A 234 -10.80 26.27 -39.89
C THR A 234 -11.62 27.38 -40.54
N ALA A 235 -11.29 27.74 -41.78
CA ALA A 235 -12.04 28.74 -42.53
C ALA A 235 -13.47 28.28 -42.90
N THR A 236 -13.84 27.01 -42.69
CA THR A 236 -15.19 26.50 -42.95
C THR A 236 -16.11 26.55 -41.73
N ASP A 237 -15.54 26.59 -40.52
CA ASP A 237 -16.26 26.46 -39.24
C ASP A 237 -15.76 27.48 -38.21
N CYS A 238 -15.39 28.68 -38.65
CA CYS A 238 -14.62 29.62 -37.86
C CYS A 238 -15.38 30.15 -36.63
N GLY A 239 -14.93 29.76 -35.44
CA GLY A 239 -15.53 30.16 -34.17
C GLY A 239 -16.87 29.49 -33.87
N GLY A 240 -17.33 28.59 -34.74
CA GLY A 240 -18.57 27.86 -34.58
C GLY A 240 -19.00 27.09 -35.82
N CYS A 241 -19.89 26.13 -35.61
CA CYS A 241 -20.37 25.22 -36.64
C CYS A 241 -20.89 25.94 -37.89
N GLY A 242 -20.30 25.63 -39.06
CA GLY A 242 -20.74 26.13 -40.36
C GLY A 242 -20.46 27.62 -40.63
N ILE A 243 -19.66 28.29 -39.79
CA ILE A 243 -19.27 29.69 -40.00
C ILE A 243 -18.14 29.73 -41.04
N MET A 244 -18.54 29.80 -42.31
CA MET A 244 -17.59 29.90 -43.42
C MET A 244 -17.07 31.32 -43.61
N CYS A 245 -15.76 31.48 -43.61
CA CYS A 245 -15.11 32.75 -43.91
C CYS A 245 -15.12 33.04 -45.43
N SER A 246 -15.54 34.24 -45.81
CA SER A 246 -15.64 34.67 -47.22
C SER A 246 -14.57 35.70 -47.59
N GLY A 247 -13.87 35.50 -48.71
CA GLY A 247 -12.82 36.41 -49.19
C GLY A 247 -11.95 35.76 -50.28
N ALA A 248 -10.98 36.50 -50.84
CA ALA A 248 -10.02 35.94 -51.79
C ALA A 248 -9.00 35.00 -51.10
N THR A 249 -8.70 35.26 -49.82
CA THR A 249 -7.87 34.45 -48.93
C THR A 249 -8.38 34.59 -47.49
N PRO A 250 -9.54 33.98 -47.16
CA PRO A 250 -10.13 34.12 -45.84
C PRO A 250 -9.44 33.19 -44.84
N PHE A 251 -9.17 33.69 -43.64
CA PHE A 251 -8.56 32.96 -42.54
C PHE A 251 -9.48 32.99 -41.32
N CYS A 252 -9.39 31.96 -40.50
CA CYS A 252 -9.97 31.96 -39.17
C CYS A 252 -8.87 32.29 -38.16
N GLN A 253 -8.99 33.40 -37.45
CA GLN A 253 -7.98 33.90 -36.53
C GLN A 253 -8.47 33.85 -35.08
N ASP A 254 -7.63 33.35 -34.17
CA ASP A 254 -7.85 33.48 -32.73
C ASP A 254 -7.67 34.93 -32.29
N MET A 255 -8.71 35.50 -31.67
CA MET A 255 -8.74 36.86 -31.16
C MET A 255 -8.33 36.94 -29.67
N GLY A 256 -7.93 35.81 -29.09
CA GLY A 256 -7.61 35.63 -27.68
C GLY A 256 -8.81 35.16 -26.87
N GLY A 257 -8.58 34.37 -25.83
CA GLY A 257 -9.64 33.85 -24.96
C GLY A 257 -10.51 32.76 -25.59
N GLY A 258 -10.05 32.15 -26.69
CA GLY A 258 -10.73 31.05 -27.37
C GLY A 258 -11.87 31.46 -28.31
N THR A 259 -11.92 32.74 -28.69
CA THR A 259 -12.85 33.26 -29.70
C THR A 259 -12.15 33.38 -31.05
N PHE A 260 -12.79 32.88 -32.10
CA PHE A 260 -12.23 32.93 -33.46
C PHE A 260 -13.08 33.81 -34.37
N GLU A 261 -12.42 34.58 -35.23
CA GLU A 261 -13.08 35.47 -36.20
C GLU A 261 -12.49 35.33 -37.61
N CYS A 262 -13.35 35.52 -38.61
CA CYS A 262 -12.96 35.54 -40.01
C CYS A 262 -12.21 36.84 -40.35
N THR A 263 -10.99 36.71 -40.86
CA THR A 263 -10.15 37.83 -41.32
C THR A 263 -9.60 37.57 -42.71
N ASN A 264 -9.15 38.63 -43.39
CA ASN A 264 -8.45 38.55 -44.68
C ASN A 264 -6.97 38.98 -44.57
N SER A 265 -6.46 39.20 -43.35
CA SER A 265 -5.05 39.54 -43.10
C SER A 265 -4.58 39.05 -41.74
N CYS A 266 -3.31 38.69 -41.61
CA CYS A 266 -2.73 38.21 -40.35
C CYS A 266 -2.36 39.33 -39.36
N GLY A 267 -2.60 40.61 -39.68
CA GLY A 267 -2.20 41.72 -38.82
C GLY A 267 -0.70 41.72 -38.54
N ALA A 268 -0.32 41.56 -37.26
CA ALA A 268 1.08 41.47 -36.82
C ALA A 268 1.67 40.05 -36.88
N LEU A 269 0.85 39.03 -37.18
CA LEU A 269 1.28 37.64 -37.33
C LEU A 269 1.77 37.36 -38.76
N THR A 270 2.48 36.26 -38.95
CA THR A 270 3.03 35.85 -40.24
C THR A 270 2.11 34.84 -40.93
N LEU A 271 1.84 35.04 -42.23
CA LEU A 271 1.06 34.09 -43.02
C LEU A 271 1.90 32.87 -43.42
N CYS A 272 1.54 31.70 -42.89
CA CYS A 272 2.19 30.43 -43.15
C CYS A 272 1.23 29.47 -43.85
N GLY A 273 1.25 29.50 -45.19
CA GLY A 273 0.31 28.73 -46.00
C GLY A 273 -1.11 29.30 -45.87
N SER A 274 -1.98 28.60 -45.13
CA SER A 274 -3.37 28.98 -44.90
C SER A 274 -3.67 29.39 -43.46
N SER A 275 -2.65 29.61 -42.61
CA SER A 275 -2.83 30.00 -41.22
C SER A 275 -1.92 31.18 -40.83
N CYS A 276 -2.42 32.03 -39.94
CA CYS A 276 -1.66 33.13 -39.35
C CYS A 276 -0.99 32.65 -38.06
N VAL A 277 0.35 32.68 -38.01
CA VAL A 277 1.11 32.15 -36.88
C VAL A 277 2.01 33.22 -36.26
N ASP A 278 2.23 33.13 -34.96
CA ASP A 278 3.14 34.01 -34.23
C ASP A 278 4.57 33.50 -34.35
N THR A 279 5.38 34.11 -35.22
CA THR A 279 6.78 33.72 -35.39
C THR A 279 7.71 34.26 -34.30
N GLN A 280 7.20 35.10 -33.40
CA GLN A 280 7.96 35.71 -32.31
C GLN A 280 7.83 34.94 -31.00
N ASN A 281 6.68 34.32 -30.75
CA ASN A 281 6.40 33.64 -29.47
C ASN A 281 5.91 32.19 -29.61
N SER A 282 5.61 31.70 -30.83
CA SER A 282 5.18 30.31 -31.00
C SER A 282 6.39 29.37 -31.04
N PRO A 283 6.52 28.39 -30.12
CA PRO A 283 7.57 27.37 -30.21
C PRO A 283 7.40 26.43 -31.41
N LEU A 284 6.25 26.47 -32.12
CA LEU A 284 6.02 25.67 -33.34
C LEU A 284 6.39 26.41 -34.64
N HIS A 285 6.53 27.74 -34.58
CA HIS A 285 6.79 28.61 -35.75
C HIS A 285 7.87 29.66 -35.44
N CYS A 286 8.84 29.34 -34.58
CA CYS A 286 9.78 30.32 -34.06
C CYS A 286 10.77 30.77 -35.15
N SER A 287 10.93 32.09 -35.32
CA SER A 287 11.65 32.75 -36.42
C SER A 287 10.96 32.73 -37.79
N ASP A 288 10.33 31.64 -38.20
CA ASP A 288 9.67 31.52 -39.51
C ASP A 288 8.60 30.42 -39.51
N CYS A 289 7.82 30.36 -40.59
CA CYS A 289 6.81 29.34 -40.83
C CYS A 289 7.35 27.92 -40.70
N ASN A 290 6.71 27.11 -39.84
CA ASN A 290 7.03 25.69 -39.64
C ASN A 290 8.49 25.46 -39.21
N MET A 291 9.03 26.39 -38.43
CA MET A 291 10.32 26.26 -37.76
C MET A 291 10.09 25.97 -36.26
N PRO A 292 9.72 24.74 -35.89
CA PRO A 292 9.55 24.40 -34.49
C PRO A 292 10.89 24.42 -33.77
N CYS A 293 10.88 24.87 -32.52
CA CYS A 293 12.05 24.83 -31.69
C CYS A 293 12.48 23.38 -31.41
N PRO A 294 13.80 23.10 -31.41
CA PRO A 294 14.28 21.75 -31.17
C PRO A 294 13.78 21.20 -29.83
N ALA A 295 13.19 20.01 -29.85
CA ALA A 295 12.87 19.30 -28.62
C ALA A 295 14.16 18.90 -27.89
N ARG A 296 14.17 19.04 -26.57
CA ARG A 296 15.32 18.76 -25.71
C ARG A 296 14.90 17.87 -24.56
N ASN A 297 15.84 17.10 -24.01
CA ASN A 297 15.54 16.17 -22.93
C ASN A 297 15.13 16.93 -21.67
N ASN A 298 14.01 16.50 -21.07
CA ASN A 298 13.44 17.08 -19.84
C ASN A 298 13.24 18.61 -19.88
N ALA A 299 12.95 19.14 -21.06
CA ALA A 299 12.76 20.57 -21.29
C ALA A 299 11.53 20.82 -22.15
N THR A 300 10.89 21.96 -21.90
CA THR A 300 9.79 22.48 -22.71
C THR A 300 10.33 23.56 -23.63
N PRO A 301 10.18 23.44 -24.96
CA PRO A 301 10.65 24.47 -25.89
C PRO A 301 9.86 25.77 -25.72
N ASN A 302 10.56 26.90 -25.81
CA ASN A 302 9.95 28.22 -25.81
C ASN A 302 10.49 29.05 -27.00
N CYS A 303 9.77 30.10 -27.35
CA CYS A 303 10.19 31.05 -28.36
C CYS A 303 10.10 32.45 -27.77
N ASP A 304 11.21 33.18 -27.76
CA ASP A 304 11.27 34.56 -27.29
C ASP A 304 11.87 35.44 -28.38
N GLY A 305 11.08 36.38 -28.88
CA GLY A 305 11.49 37.30 -29.95
C GLY A 305 11.95 36.61 -31.23
N GLY A 306 11.41 35.42 -31.54
CA GLY A 306 11.80 34.61 -32.70
C GLY A 306 13.09 33.82 -32.51
N THR A 307 13.64 33.78 -31.29
CA THR A 307 14.78 32.92 -30.94
C THR A 307 14.30 31.73 -30.13
N CYS A 308 14.68 30.52 -30.56
CA CYS A 308 14.36 29.32 -29.82
C CYS A 308 15.15 29.22 -28.51
N GLY A 309 14.42 29.03 -27.42
CA GLY A 309 14.95 28.65 -26.12
C GLY A 309 14.22 27.43 -25.57
N PHE A 310 14.38 27.21 -24.28
CA PHE A 310 13.70 26.14 -23.55
C PHE A 310 13.68 26.47 -22.06
N ASP A 311 12.70 25.91 -21.37
CA ASP A 311 12.61 25.91 -19.91
C ASP A 311 12.76 24.48 -19.41
N CYS A 312 13.55 24.27 -18.34
CA CYS A 312 13.64 22.96 -17.73
C CYS A 312 12.32 22.57 -17.09
N ASN A 313 11.92 21.32 -17.32
CA ASN A 313 10.79 20.74 -16.62
C ASN A 313 11.07 20.71 -15.11
N ASP A 314 10.01 20.77 -14.31
CA ASP A 314 10.16 20.77 -12.86
C ASP A 314 11.01 19.58 -12.36
N GLY A 315 12.03 19.88 -11.57
CA GLY A 315 12.96 18.87 -11.04
C GLY A 315 14.17 18.56 -11.91
N PHE A 316 14.33 19.26 -13.03
CA PHE A 316 15.51 19.16 -13.90
C PHE A 316 16.23 20.51 -14.02
N GLY A 317 17.52 20.45 -14.31
CA GLY A 317 18.35 21.62 -14.59
C GLY A 317 19.33 21.33 -15.73
N ASP A 318 19.67 22.38 -16.48
CA ASP A 318 20.81 22.45 -17.40
C ASP A 318 22.04 22.86 -16.59
N CYS A 319 22.82 21.87 -16.13
CA CYS A 319 23.92 22.08 -15.20
C CYS A 319 25.30 22.09 -15.87
N ASP A 320 25.40 21.65 -17.12
CA ASP A 320 26.62 21.81 -17.92
C ASP A 320 26.58 23.04 -18.85
N GLY A 321 25.39 23.65 -19.01
CA GLY A 321 25.17 24.83 -19.85
C GLY A 321 25.20 24.51 -21.33
N ASP A 322 25.13 23.23 -21.72
CA ASP A 322 25.10 22.81 -23.12
C ASP A 322 23.65 22.76 -23.63
N PRO A 323 23.20 23.76 -24.41
CA PRO A 323 21.86 23.77 -24.95
C PRO A 323 21.53 22.51 -25.78
N SER A 324 22.52 21.80 -26.34
CA SER A 324 22.25 20.67 -27.22
C SER A 324 21.70 19.43 -26.51
N ASN A 325 21.91 19.28 -25.21
CA ASN A 325 21.49 18.10 -24.45
C ASN A 325 20.29 18.35 -23.50
N GLY A 326 19.91 19.61 -23.27
CA GLY A 326 18.68 20.01 -22.58
C GLY A 326 18.87 20.16 -21.07
N CYS A 327 17.96 19.58 -20.28
CA CYS A 327 18.03 19.58 -18.81
C CYS A 327 18.39 18.17 -18.35
N GLU A 328 19.66 17.86 -18.47
CA GLU A 328 20.28 16.55 -18.27
C GLU A 328 20.31 16.12 -16.81
N THR A 329 20.23 17.07 -15.87
CA THR A 329 20.43 16.80 -14.45
C THR A 329 19.11 16.79 -13.67
N ASN A 330 18.80 15.65 -13.05
CA ASN A 330 17.67 15.55 -12.11
C ASN A 330 18.07 16.12 -10.73
N VAL A 331 17.61 17.34 -10.44
CA VAL A 331 17.92 18.05 -9.19
C VAL A 331 17.10 17.58 -7.98
N ASN A 332 16.13 16.69 -8.18
CA ASN A 332 15.37 16.08 -7.08
C ASN A 332 16.13 14.92 -6.42
N THR A 333 17.03 14.27 -7.15
CA THR A 333 17.68 13.03 -6.72
C THR A 333 19.20 13.05 -6.83
N SER A 334 19.78 13.97 -7.60
CA SER A 334 21.23 14.09 -7.70
C SER A 334 21.83 14.65 -6.41
N ALA A 335 22.66 13.85 -5.74
CA ALA A 335 23.42 14.31 -4.57
C ALA A 335 24.48 15.36 -4.93
N LEU A 336 24.81 15.54 -6.21
CA LEU A 336 25.77 16.54 -6.69
C LEU A 336 25.08 17.86 -7.12
N HIS A 337 23.77 17.84 -7.35
CA HIS A 337 22.99 18.98 -7.84
C HIS A 337 21.63 19.05 -7.12
N CYS A 338 21.65 18.99 -5.78
CA CYS A 338 20.42 18.81 -5.01
C CYS A 338 19.69 20.15 -4.85
N GLY A 339 18.55 20.26 -5.53
CA GLY A 339 17.69 21.44 -5.54
C GLY A 339 18.05 22.51 -6.56
N ALA A 340 19.32 22.61 -6.97
CA ALA A 340 19.76 23.41 -8.11
C ALA A 340 21.10 22.88 -8.64
N CYS A 341 21.53 23.37 -9.80
CA CYS A 341 22.85 23.08 -10.34
C CYS A 341 23.96 23.51 -9.35
N ASP A 342 25.04 22.73 -9.33
CA ASP A 342 26.18 22.83 -8.42
C ASP A 342 25.88 22.89 -6.91
N MET A 343 24.66 22.53 -6.48
CA MET A 343 24.29 22.41 -5.06
C MET A 343 24.54 21.01 -4.53
N ALA A 344 25.81 20.59 -4.50
CA ALA A 344 26.19 19.28 -3.98
C ALA A 344 25.87 19.15 -2.48
N CYS A 345 25.35 17.99 -2.09
CA CYS A 345 25.07 17.71 -0.69
C CYS A 345 26.34 17.59 0.13
N PRO A 346 26.38 18.16 1.36
CA PRO A 346 27.57 18.13 2.19
C PRO A 346 28.03 16.70 2.46
N MET A 347 29.33 16.45 2.29
CA MET A 347 29.97 15.21 2.71
C MET A 347 30.03 15.17 4.23
N ARG A 348 29.63 14.03 4.81
CA ARG A 348 29.56 13.82 6.27
C ARG A 348 30.33 12.56 6.65
N ALA A 349 30.86 12.51 7.87
CA ALA A 349 31.64 11.36 8.32
C ALA A 349 30.77 10.09 8.37
N ASN A 350 31.32 8.99 7.86
CA ASN A 350 30.69 7.65 7.80
C ASN A 350 29.28 7.65 7.18
N ALA A 351 29.02 8.55 6.24
CA ALA A 351 27.72 8.75 5.63
C ALA A 351 27.83 8.93 4.12
N THR A 352 26.84 8.41 3.39
CA THR A 352 26.67 8.68 1.96
C THR A 352 25.65 9.80 1.79
N PRO A 353 25.97 10.90 1.07
CA PRO A 353 25.01 11.97 0.82
C PRO A 353 23.86 11.46 -0.05
N ARG A 354 22.66 11.98 0.19
CA ARG A 354 21.44 11.65 -0.56
C ARG A 354 20.67 12.92 -0.85
N CYS A 355 20.13 13.04 -2.06
CA CYS A 355 19.13 14.05 -2.36
C CYS A 355 17.75 13.40 -2.38
N THR A 356 16.77 14.02 -1.73
CA THR A 356 15.37 13.57 -1.80
C THR A 356 14.49 14.80 -1.83
N ASN A 357 13.71 14.94 -2.91
CA ASN A 357 12.85 16.10 -3.15
C ASN A 357 13.59 17.43 -2.93
N ARG A 358 14.74 17.59 -3.61
CA ARG A 358 15.59 18.80 -3.57
C ARG A 358 16.22 19.12 -2.22
N THR A 359 16.07 18.22 -1.24
CA THR A 359 16.62 18.41 0.11
C THR A 359 17.77 17.44 0.35
N CYS A 360 18.89 17.97 0.83
CA CYS A 360 20.04 17.16 1.19
C CYS A 360 19.80 16.40 2.49
N GLY A 361 19.93 15.09 2.41
CA GLY A 361 20.03 14.16 3.52
C GLY A 361 21.27 13.29 3.38
N PHE A 362 21.32 12.22 4.18
CA PHE A 362 22.40 11.25 4.17
C PHE A 362 21.91 9.90 4.70
N THR A 363 22.64 8.85 4.36
CA THR A 363 22.46 7.51 4.93
C THR A 363 23.75 7.07 5.58
N CYS A 364 23.68 6.55 6.79
CA CYS A 364 24.86 6.02 7.48
C CYS A 364 25.43 4.77 6.79
N GLN A 365 26.75 4.71 6.71
CA GLN A 365 27.47 3.58 6.12
C GLN A 365 27.75 2.51 7.18
N GLY A 366 27.50 1.24 6.84
CA GLY A 366 27.83 0.10 7.70
C GLY A 366 27.17 0.14 9.08
N VAL A 367 27.99 0.03 10.12
CA VAL A 367 27.57 -0.03 11.53
C VAL A 367 27.43 1.35 12.18
N PHE A 368 27.62 2.44 11.45
CA PHE A 368 27.52 3.77 12.03
C PHE A 368 26.06 4.24 12.10
N ARG A 369 25.72 5.03 13.12
CA ARG A 369 24.41 5.70 13.30
C ARG A 369 24.62 7.14 13.78
N ASP A 370 23.62 7.96 13.49
CA ASP A 370 23.46 9.32 14.04
C ASP A 370 22.71 9.20 15.37
N CYS A 371 23.44 9.25 16.48
CA CYS A 371 22.92 9.03 17.83
C CYS A 371 22.64 10.34 18.59
N ASP A 372 23.23 11.46 18.18
CA ASP A 372 22.92 12.77 18.74
C ASP A 372 21.87 13.53 17.93
N THR A 373 21.42 12.95 16.81
CA THR A 373 20.45 13.49 15.85
C THR A 373 20.89 14.80 15.20
N ASN A 374 22.19 15.09 15.26
CA ASN A 374 22.76 16.29 14.68
C ASN A 374 23.18 16.01 13.23
N PRO A 375 22.44 16.53 12.24
CA PRO A 375 22.81 16.28 10.85
C PRO A 375 24.21 16.80 10.50
N THR A 376 24.78 17.76 11.21
CA THR A 376 26.03 18.41 10.79
C THR A 376 27.29 17.58 10.99
N ASN A 377 27.31 16.62 11.90
CA ASN A 377 28.48 15.77 12.18
C ASN A 377 28.37 14.34 11.62
N GLY A 378 27.21 13.94 11.09
CA GLY A 378 27.06 12.71 10.30
C GLY A 378 26.71 11.49 11.13
N CYS A 379 27.37 10.36 10.87
CA CYS A 379 27.14 9.10 11.59
C CYS A 379 28.36 8.80 12.46
N GLU A 380 28.35 9.41 13.64
CA GLU A 380 29.44 9.52 14.59
C GLU A 380 29.63 8.27 15.44
N THR A 381 28.60 7.43 15.58
CA THR A 381 28.61 6.32 16.55
C THR A 381 28.60 4.95 15.89
N ALA A 382 29.60 4.12 16.18
CA ALA A 382 29.65 2.72 15.75
C ALA A 382 28.82 1.80 16.66
N THR A 383 27.86 1.08 16.09
CA THR A 383 26.91 0.22 16.84
C THR A 383 27.39 -1.22 17.07
N ASN A 384 28.66 -1.51 16.79
CA ASN A 384 29.29 -2.80 17.09
C ASN A 384 30.17 -2.74 18.35
N THR A 385 30.01 -1.69 19.13
CA THR A 385 30.71 -1.49 20.41
C THR A 385 29.84 -1.99 21.56
N THR A 386 30.46 -2.33 22.69
CA THR A 386 29.74 -2.72 23.91
C THR A 386 28.92 -1.58 24.51
N VAL A 387 29.10 -0.34 24.07
CA VAL A 387 28.35 0.83 24.56
C VAL A 387 27.13 1.16 23.67
N ASN A 388 27.14 0.71 22.41
CA ASN A 388 26.09 1.04 21.42
C ASN A 388 25.63 -0.20 20.64
N CYS A 389 25.53 -1.36 21.30
CA CYS A 389 25.38 -2.62 20.59
C CYS A 389 24.03 -2.71 19.85
N GLY A 390 24.04 -2.73 18.52
CA GLY A 390 22.82 -2.74 17.70
C GLY A 390 22.18 -1.37 17.50
N PHE A 391 22.09 -0.55 18.55
CA PHE A 391 21.55 0.80 18.49
C PHE A 391 22.21 1.75 19.49
N CYS A 392 21.97 3.06 19.29
CA CYS A 392 22.51 4.15 20.10
C CYS A 392 22.23 3.96 21.59
N GLY A 393 23.27 3.98 22.41
CA GLY A 393 23.16 3.86 23.87
C GLY A 393 22.77 2.48 24.39
N ASN A 394 22.75 1.44 23.54
CA ASN A 394 22.56 0.06 24.02
C ASN A 394 23.84 -0.48 24.64
N GLU A 395 24.09 -0.06 25.87
CA GLU A 395 25.25 -0.51 26.62
C GLU A 395 25.04 -1.94 27.13
N CYS A 396 25.93 -2.84 26.73
CA CYS A 396 26.06 -4.17 27.28
C CYS A 396 26.65 -4.06 28.70
N THR A 397 25.80 -3.67 29.64
CA THR A 397 26.19 -3.53 31.03
C THR A 397 26.35 -4.90 31.69
N PRO A 398 27.26 -5.05 32.67
CA PRO A 398 27.38 -6.25 33.49
C PRO A 398 26.19 -6.46 34.46
N SER A 399 25.10 -5.70 34.32
CA SER A 399 23.96 -5.72 35.22
C SER A 399 23.26 -7.07 35.13
N GLY A 400 23.62 -7.99 36.03
CA GLY A 400 23.16 -9.38 35.99
C GLY A 400 24.12 -10.36 35.30
N ALA A 401 25.33 -9.92 34.93
CA ALA A 401 26.37 -10.82 34.43
C ALA A 401 26.88 -11.73 35.57
N PRO A 402 26.90 -13.05 35.38
CA PRO A 402 27.51 -13.97 36.32
C PRO A 402 29.03 -13.73 36.52
N PRO A 403 29.65 -14.31 37.56
CA PRO A 403 31.07 -14.11 37.85
C PRO A 403 32.00 -14.43 36.67
N ASN A 404 33.11 -13.68 36.57
CA ASN A 404 34.21 -13.87 35.61
C ASN A 404 33.81 -13.77 34.13
N MET A 405 32.73 -13.06 33.82
CA MET A 405 32.31 -12.75 32.45
C MET A 405 32.60 -11.28 32.09
N MET A 406 32.87 -11.01 30.82
CA MET A 406 32.95 -9.67 30.25
C MET A 406 31.92 -9.47 29.12
N PRO A 407 31.34 -8.27 28.98
CA PRO A 407 30.35 -8.00 27.94
C PRO A 407 30.98 -7.96 26.55
N VAL A 408 30.24 -8.47 25.56
CA VAL A 408 30.60 -8.42 24.14
C VAL A 408 29.38 -8.01 23.32
N CYS A 409 29.63 -7.33 22.21
CA CYS A 409 28.59 -7.05 21.21
C CYS A 409 28.69 -8.04 20.06
N ASN A 410 27.90 -9.10 20.13
CA ASN A 410 27.89 -10.17 19.15
C ASN A 410 27.22 -9.69 17.86
N ASN A 411 27.94 -9.83 16.73
CA ASN A 411 27.50 -9.46 15.39
C ASN A 411 27.00 -8.01 15.25
N GLY A 412 27.40 -7.12 16.17
CA GLY A 412 26.98 -5.72 16.17
C GLY A 412 25.50 -5.49 16.47
N VAL A 413 24.79 -6.48 17.02
CA VAL A 413 23.33 -6.40 17.27
C VAL A 413 22.88 -6.97 18.60
N GLN A 414 23.65 -7.88 19.22
CA GLN A 414 23.22 -8.59 20.41
C GLN A 414 24.26 -8.48 21.52
N CYS A 415 23.85 -7.97 22.68
CA CYS A 415 24.68 -8.07 23.88
C CYS A 415 24.81 -9.54 24.30
N GLY A 416 26.04 -9.95 24.54
CA GLY A 416 26.36 -11.25 25.12
C GLY A 416 27.51 -11.12 26.10
N PHE A 417 27.95 -12.27 26.59
CA PHE A 417 29.05 -12.36 27.52
C PHE A 417 30.07 -13.39 27.02
N THR A 418 31.34 -13.17 27.33
CA THR A 418 32.41 -14.14 27.12
C THR A 418 33.24 -14.25 28.39
N CYS A 419 33.91 -15.38 28.58
CA CYS A 419 34.73 -15.58 29.77
C CYS A 419 35.93 -14.63 29.79
N GLN A 420 36.09 -13.95 30.92
CA GLN A 420 37.31 -13.23 31.21
C GLN A 420 38.43 -14.24 31.47
N GLY A 421 39.47 -14.23 30.63
CA GLY A 421 40.64 -15.08 30.84
C GLY A 421 41.26 -14.83 32.24
N PRO A 422 41.67 -15.89 32.97
CA PRO A 422 41.85 -17.29 32.54
C PRO A 422 40.62 -18.20 32.69
N TYR A 423 39.48 -17.69 33.13
CA TYR A 423 38.30 -18.49 33.45
C TYR A 423 37.66 -19.13 32.20
N GLY A 424 36.96 -20.24 32.39
CA GLY A 424 36.17 -20.93 31.38
C GLY A 424 34.84 -21.43 31.95
N ASP A 425 33.82 -21.50 31.08
CA ASP A 425 32.53 -22.14 31.32
C ASP A 425 32.67 -23.62 30.93
N CYS A 426 32.81 -24.49 31.92
CA CYS A 426 33.12 -25.91 31.73
C CYS A 426 31.92 -26.82 31.96
N ASP A 427 30.84 -26.32 32.57
CA ASP A 427 29.55 -27.00 32.64
C ASP A 427 28.55 -26.55 31.55
N SER A 428 28.96 -25.58 30.71
CA SER A 428 28.14 -24.98 29.63
C SER A 428 26.85 -24.32 30.15
N ASN A 429 26.85 -23.90 31.42
CA ASN A 429 25.73 -23.22 32.05
C ASN A 429 25.96 -21.71 32.09
N PRO A 430 25.38 -20.94 31.16
CA PRO A 430 25.59 -19.50 31.11
C PRO A 430 25.03 -18.75 32.34
N ALA A 431 24.27 -19.40 33.22
CA ALA A 431 23.67 -18.76 34.40
C ALA A 431 24.61 -18.64 35.61
N ASN A 432 25.65 -19.48 35.73
CA ASN A 432 26.59 -19.44 36.86
C ASN A 432 27.96 -18.85 36.50
N GLY A 433 28.22 -18.56 35.23
CA GLY A 433 29.35 -17.76 34.79
C GLY A 433 30.51 -18.59 34.24
N CYS A 434 31.72 -18.06 34.38
CA CYS A 434 32.95 -18.78 34.03
C CYS A 434 33.61 -19.22 35.34
N GLU A 435 33.22 -20.40 35.78
CA GLU A 435 33.41 -20.96 37.10
C GLU A 435 34.78 -21.64 37.28
N ALA A 436 35.40 -22.10 36.19
CA ALA A 436 36.66 -22.82 36.25
C ALA A 436 37.86 -21.92 35.94
N ASN A 437 38.79 -21.77 36.89
CA ASN A 437 40.06 -21.10 36.65
C ASN A 437 41.04 -22.07 35.97
N ARG A 438 41.21 -21.97 34.66
CA ARG A 438 42.04 -22.89 33.86
C ARG A 438 43.55 -22.80 34.12
N ASP A 439 44.00 -21.83 34.92
CA ASP A 439 45.41 -21.71 35.30
C ASP A 439 45.74 -22.46 36.59
N THR A 440 44.75 -22.76 37.42
CA THR A 440 44.95 -23.26 38.79
C THR A 440 44.03 -24.41 39.19
N ASP A 441 42.90 -24.62 38.49
CA ASP A 441 41.98 -25.73 38.77
C ASP A 441 42.54 -27.05 38.20
N PRO A 442 42.91 -28.02 39.05
CA PRO A 442 43.42 -29.31 38.60
C PRO A 442 42.41 -30.16 37.84
N SER A 443 41.12 -29.82 37.85
CA SER A 443 40.06 -30.52 37.09
C SER A 443 39.79 -29.92 35.71
N ASN A 444 40.31 -28.71 35.43
CA ASN A 444 40.04 -27.94 34.21
C ASN A 444 41.33 -27.26 33.69
N CYS A 445 42.48 -27.92 33.86
CA CYS A 445 43.77 -27.30 33.64
C CYS A 445 44.05 -27.08 32.15
N GLY A 446 44.20 -25.83 31.72
CA GLY A 446 44.43 -25.44 30.33
C GLY A 446 43.20 -25.50 29.42
N SER A 447 42.33 -26.50 29.59
CA SER A 447 41.01 -26.64 28.96
C SER A 447 39.99 -27.33 29.88
N CYS A 448 38.70 -27.13 29.61
CA CYS A 448 37.63 -27.76 30.36
C CYS A 448 37.73 -29.28 30.32
N GLY A 449 37.61 -29.92 31.48
CA GLY A 449 37.70 -31.38 31.61
C GLY A 449 39.12 -31.95 31.60
N THR A 450 40.17 -31.14 31.46
CA THR A 450 41.56 -31.61 31.57
C THR A 450 41.94 -31.79 33.03
N ARG A 451 42.01 -33.05 33.48
CA ARG A 451 42.25 -33.42 34.87
C ARG A 451 43.71 -33.81 35.08
N CYS A 452 44.41 -33.14 35.99
CA CYS A 452 45.83 -33.36 36.24
C CYS A 452 46.18 -34.63 37.04
N GLY A 453 45.19 -35.45 37.45
CA GLY A 453 45.47 -36.63 38.26
C GLY A 453 46.14 -36.26 39.59
N ALA A 454 47.36 -36.76 39.82
CA ALA A 454 48.17 -36.45 41.01
C ALA A 454 48.99 -35.15 40.87
N ALA A 455 49.06 -34.58 39.66
CA ALA A 455 49.74 -33.32 39.38
C ALA A 455 48.89 -32.10 39.74
N MET A 456 49.54 -30.94 39.90
CA MET A 456 48.88 -29.64 40.12
C MET A 456 48.75 -28.84 38.82
N CYS A 457 47.75 -27.97 38.74
CA CYS A 457 47.63 -27.04 37.61
C CYS A 457 48.42 -25.77 37.89
N VAL A 458 49.41 -25.48 37.03
CA VAL A 458 50.22 -24.26 37.10
C VAL A 458 50.35 -23.69 35.69
N SER A 459 49.92 -22.45 35.49
CA SER A 459 50.02 -21.74 34.21
C SER A 459 49.46 -22.56 33.05
N ARG A 460 48.30 -23.19 33.24
CA ARG A 460 47.58 -24.01 32.24
C ARG A 460 48.22 -25.36 31.92
N LEU A 461 49.24 -25.78 32.67
CA LEU A 461 49.92 -27.06 32.51
C LEU A 461 49.82 -27.89 33.79
N CYS A 462 49.51 -29.18 33.63
CA CYS A 462 49.62 -30.15 34.71
C CYS A 462 51.11 -30.41 34.99
N THR A 463 51.56 -30.10 36.19
CA THR A 463 52.96 -30.22 36.61
C THR A 463 53.05 -30.93 37.94
N CYS A 464 54.02 -31.83 38.09
CA CYS A 464 54.21 -32.53 39.35
C CYS A 464 54.82 -31.61 40.44
N PRO A 465 54.43 -31.77 41.72
CA PRO A 465 55.04 -31.02 42.83
C PRO A 465 56.55 -31.21 42.88
N ALA A 466 57.25 -30.18 43.37
CA ALA A 466 58.69 -30.24 43.56
C ALA A 466 59.09 -31.47 44.39
N GLY A 467 60.02 -32.28 43.87
CA GLY A 467 60.43 -33.53 44.51
C GLY A 467 59.70 -34.79 44.03
N SER A 468 58.88 -34.71 42.98
CA SER A 468 58.29 -35.88 42.31
C SER A 468 58.72 -36.01 40.85
N LEU A 469 58.66 -37.23 40.30
CA LEU A 469 58.95 -37.55 38.91
C LEU A 469 57.65 -37.78 38.13
N GLU A 470 57.51 -37.14 36.97
CA GLU A 470 56.37 -37.36 36.06
C GLU A 470 56.39 -38.78 35.49
N CYS A 471 55.28 -39.50 35.68
CA CYS A 471 55.07 -40.85 35.17
C CYS A 471 53.79 -40.90 34.34
N GLY A 472 53.96 -40.99 33.01
CA GLY A 472 52.84 -41.01 32.06
C GLY A 472 52.45 -39.63 31.56
N ALA A 473 51.52 -39.59 30.61
CA ALA A 473 51.11 -38.37 29.92
C ALA A 473 49.67 -37.94 30.20
N ASP A 474 48.75 -38.85 30.56
CA ASP A 474 47.37 -38.53 30.99
C ASP A 474 46.61 -39.74 31.56
N PRO A 475 46.07 -39.68 32.80
CA PRO A 475 46.33 -38.66 33.81
C PRO A 475 47.80 -38.71 34.26
N ILE A 476 48.40 -37.55 34.57
CA ILE A 476 49.78 -37.49 35.08
C ILE A 476 49.82 -38.12 36.48
N ASP A 477 50.66 -39.15 36.64
CA ASP A 477 51.00 -39.74 37.93
C ASP A 477 52.35 -39.16 38.41
N CYS A 478 52.44 -38.82 39.69
CA CYS A 478 53.59 -38.11 40.25
C CYS A 478 54.28 -39.00 41.29
N CYS A 479 55.29 -39.75 40.87
CA CYS A 479 55.98 -40.68 41.76
C CYS A 479 56.88 -39.91 42.73
N LEU A 480 56.80 -40.24 44.02
CA LEU A 480 57.62 -39.60 45.04
C LEU A 480 59.09 -40.02 44.89
N ASN A 481 60.00 -39.05 44.70
CA ASN A 481 61.42 -39.35 44.55
C ASN A 481 61.96 -40.06 45.80
N GLY A 482 62.60 -41.20 45.58
CA GLY A 482 63.26 -41.98 46.64
C GLY A 482 62.39 -43.05 47.29
N THR A 483 61.08 -43.07 47.04
CA THR A 483 60.16 -44.13 47.54
C THR A 483 59.48 -44.89 46.43
N GLU A 484 59.35 -44.30 45.24
CA GLU A 484 58.64 -44.90 44.10
C GLU A 484 59.42 -44.69 42.80
N PHE A 485 59.20 -45.56 41.81
CA PHE A 485 59.71 -45.42 40.44
C PHE A 485 58.58 -45.55 39.42
N CYS A 486 58.75 -44.92 38.26
CA CYS A 486 57.79 -45.02 37.16
C CYS A 486 57.97 -46.33 36.39
N ASN A 487 57.02 -47.27 36.49
CA ASN A 487 57.07 -48.51 35.73
C ASN A 487 56.47 -48.34 34.32
N VAL A 488 57.34 -48.05 33.35
CA VAL A 488 56.96 -47.89 31.93
C VAL A 488 56.43 -49.18 31.30
N ASN A 489 56.79 -50.36 31.83
CA ASN A 489 56.36 -51.65 31.30
C ASN A 489 54.94 -52.05 31.77
N GLN A 490 54.38 -51.32 32.74
CA GLN A 490 53.02 -51.52 33.25
C GLN A 490 52.10 -50.34 32.96
N GLY A 491 52.36 -49.62 31.87
CA GLY A 491 51.50 -48.52 31.44
C GLY A 491 51.72 -47.22 32.22
N PHE A 492 52.97 -46.95 32.65
CA PHE A 492 53.36 -45.73 33.37
C PHE A 492 52.66 -45.58 34.73
N VAL A 493 52.87 -46.54 35.62
CA VAL A 493 52.29 -46.53 36.98
C VAL A 493 53.40 -46.39 38.02
N CYS A 494 53.19 -45.56 39.05
CA CYS A 494 54.11 -45.46 40.18
C CYS A 494 54.11 -46.75 41.02
N GLN A 495 55.29 -47.31 41.26
CA GLN A 495 55.46 -48.49 42.09
C GLN A 495 56.48 -48.26 43.19
N PRO A 496 56.33 -48.89 44.37
CA PRO A 496 57.32 -48.80 45.43
C PRO A 496 58.69 -49.24 44.92
N SER A 497 59.72 -48.44 45.21
CA SER A 497 61.10 -48.81 44.93
C SER A 497 61.49 -50.07 45.73
N PRO A 498 62.15 -51.06 45.11
CA PRO A 498 62.53 -52.30 45.77
C PRO A 498 63.58 -52.14 46.88
#